data_AF-A0A934ZG04-F1
#
_entry.id   AF-A0A934ZG04-F1
#
_cell.length_a   1.000
_cell.length_b   1.000
_cell.length_c   1.000
_cell.angle_alpha   90.00
_cell.angle_beta   90.00
_cell.angle_gamma   90.00
#
_symmetry.space_group_name_H-M   'P 1'
#
loop_
_entity.id
_entity.type
_entity.pdbx_description
1 polymer ?
#
loop_
_entity_poly.entity_id
_entity_poly.type
_entity_poly.pdbx_seq_one_letter_code
_entity_poly.pdbx_strand_id
1 'polypeptide(L)' 'MDKRTLEQLEAALNAVSQDLSPRVEELAQKSTEGLLTPEEREEYAEIVRLNNTLSLLKLQTEEFWAVRAAS' A
#
# COMPACT_ATOMS: atom_id res chain seq x y z
N MET A 1 -8.03 -4.49 -20.15
CA MET A 1 -7.11 -4.98 -19.12
C MET A 1 -7.37 -6.46 -18.96
N ASP A 2 -6.33 -7.27 -19.00
CA ASP A 2 -6.33 -8.73 -18.97
C ASP A 2 -5.78 -9.22 -17.62
N LYS A 3 -6.09 -10.46 -17.24
CA LYS A 3 -5.73 -11.02 -15.92
C LYS A 3 -4.24 -10.86 -15.58
N ARG A 4 -3.39 -10.94 -16.60
CA ARG A 4 -1.95 -10.70 -16.50
C ARG A 4 -1.58 -9.31 -15.98
N THR A 5 -2.30 -8.26 -16.40
CA THR A 5 -2.03 -6.89 -15.95
C THR A 5 -2.35 -6.72 -14.47
N LEU A 6 -3.37 -7.42 -13.96
CA LEU A 6 -3.68 -7.45 -12.53
C LEU A 6 -2.59 -8.10 -11.70
N GLU A 7 -2.14 -9.28 -12.14
CA GLU A 7 -1.09 -10.04 -11.45
C GLU A 7 0.21 -9.24 -11.42
N GLN A 8 0.52 -8.51 -12.50
CA GLN A 8 1.66 -7.60 -12.56
C GLN A 8 1.51 -6.40 -11.62
N LEU A 9 0.31 -5.81 -11.54
CA LEU A 9 0.02 -4.74 -10.61
C LEU A 9 0.18 -5.24 -9.16
N GLU A 10 -0.44 -6.36 -8.81
CA GLU A 10 -0.34 -6.95 -7.47
C GLU A 10 1.10 -7.31 -7.09
N ALA A 11 1.88 -7.85 -8.03
CA ALA A 11 3.31 -8.13 -7.81
C ALA A 11 4.11 -6.84 -7.56
N ALA A 12 3.86 -5.77 -8.32
CA ALA A 12 4.53 -4.49 -8.12
C ALA A 12 4.16 -3.87 -6.77
N LEU A 13 2.89 -3.95 -6.36
CA LEU A 13 2.43 -3.47 -5.06
C LEU A 13 3.06 -4.24 -3.90
N ASN A 14 3.16 -5.57 -4.02
CA ASN A 14 3.82 -6.40 -3.01
C ASN A 14 5.32 -6.08 -2.90
N ALA A 15 6.01 -5.85 -4.02
CA ALA A 15 7.42 -5.48 -4.01
C ALA A 15 7.66 -4.15 -3.28
N VAL A 16 6.84 -3.13 -3.57
CA VAL A 16 6.91 -1.83 -2.87
C VAL A 16 6.58 -1.99 -1.38
N SER A 17 5.57 -2.79 -1.02
CA SER A 17 5.24 -3.02 0.38
C SER A 17 6.37 -3.72 1.15
N GLN A 18 7.08 -4.65 0.51
CA GLN A 18 8.22 -5.36 1.13
C GLN A 18 9.42 -4.44 1.31
N ASP A 19 9.71 -3.58 0.33
CA ASP A 19 10.79 -2.61 0.39
C ASP A 19 10.58 -1.58 1.52
N LEU A 20 9.33 -1.13 1.69
CA LEU A 20 8.97 -0.15 2.72
C LEU A 20 8.80 -0.74 4.13
N SER A 21 8.56 -2.06 4.26
CA SER A 21 8.25 -2.71 5.55
C SER A 21 9.24 -2.38 6.67
N PRO A 22 10.57 -2.47 6.47
CA PRO A 22 11.54 -2.21 7.54
C PRO A 22 11.47 -0.75 8.02
N ARG A 23 11.27 0.19 7.10
CA ARG A 23 11.19 1.62 7.43
C ARG A 23 9.88 1.95 8.15
N VAL A 24 8.78 1.33 7.73
CA VAL A 24 7.48 1.45 8.41
C VAL A 24 7.55 0.92 9.83
N GLU A 25 8.19 -0.22 10.05
CA GLU A 25 8.38 -0.80 11.39
C GLU A 25 9.22 0.12 12.29
N GLU A 26 10.31 0.69 11.76
CA GLU A 26 11.13 1.66 12.48
C GLU A 26 10.31 2.91 12.88
N LEU A 27 9.57 3.48 11.94
CA LEU A 27 8.73 4.67 12.17
C LEU A 27 7.59 4.37 13.15
N ALA A 28 6.97 3.19 13.06
CA ALA A 28 5.92 2.77 14.00
C ALA A 28 6.46 2.61 15.43
N GLN A 29 7.67 2.06 15.58
CA GLN A 29 8.34 1.95 16.87
C GLN A 29 8.67 3.34 17.43
N LYS A 30 9.31 4.21 16.64
CA LYS A 30 9.59 5.61 17.03
C LYS A 30 8.32 6.39 17.37
N SER A 31 7.23 6.15 16.65
CA SER A 31 5.92 6.75 16.93
C SER A 31 5.41 6.32 18.30
N THR A 32 5.50 5.03 18.62
CA THR A 32 5.07 4.45 19.90
C THR A 32 5.89 5.02 21.06
N GLU A 33 7.17 5.25 20.84
CA GLU A 33 8.09 5.86 21.81
C GLU A 33 7.98 7.40 21.89
N GLY A 34 7.19 8.03 21.00
CA GLY A 34 7.03 9.48 20.94
C GLY A 34 8.26 10.22 20.38
N LEU A 35 9.16 9.51 19.71
CA LEU A 35 10.48 10.00 19.26
C LEU A 35 10.53 10.45 17.80
N LEU A 36 9.41 10.38 17.06
CA LEU A 36 9.40 10.81 15.66
C LEU A 36 9.81 12.28 15.52
N THR A 37 10.75 12.56 14.62
CA THR A 37 10.97 13.94 14.19
C THR A 37 9.78 14.44 13.35
N PRO A 38 9.64 15.76 13.11
CA PRO A 38 8.64 16.29 12.18
C PRO A 38 8.72 15.65 10.78
N GLU A 39 9.93 15.46 10.27
CA GLU A 39 10.20 14.86 8.96
C GLU A 39 9.79 13.38 8.93
N GLU A 40 10.12 12.63 10.00
CA GLU A 40 9.72 11.23 10.13
C GLU A 40 8.20 11.07 10.29
N ARG A 41 7.51 12.03 10.92
CA ARG A 41 6.04 12.05 10.97
C ARG A 41 5.43 12.25 9.59
N GLU A 42 6.00 13.14 8.80
CA GLU A 42 5.53 13.40 7.43
C GLU A 42 5.75 12.17 6.56
N GLU A 43 6.94 11.57 6.59
CA GLU A 43 7.27 10.31 5.91
C GLU A 43 6.28 9.19 6.31
N TYR A 44 6.06 9.00 7.61
CA TYR A 44 5.13 7.97 8.10
C TYR A 44 3.69 8.21 7.61
N ALA A 45 3.23 9.46 7.62
CA ALA A 45 1.91 9.83 7.11
C ALA A 45 1.78 9.59 5.60
N GLU A 46 2.84 9.85 4.82
CA GLU A 46 2.87 9.55 3.40
C GLU A 46 2.80 8.04 3.12
N ILE A 47 3.55 7.23 3.88
CA ILE A 47 3.51 5.77 3.70
C ILE A 47 2.11 5.22 4.04
N VAL A 48 1.47 5.69 5.11
CA VAL A 48 0.09 5.30 5.45
C VAL A 48 -0.89 5.71 4.34
N ARG A 49 -0.75 6.93 3.79
CA ARG A 49 -1.58 7.42 2.68
C ARG A 49 -1.41 6.58 1.42
N LEU A 50 -0.17 6.21 1.09
CA LEU A 50 0.14 5.31 -0.02
C LEU A 50 -0.53 3.95 0.20
N ASN A 51 -0.35 3.34 1.37
CA ASN A 51 -0.96 2.05 1.69
C ASN A 51 -2.49 2.07 1.50
N ASN A 52 -3.18 3.07 2.06
CA ASN A 52 -4.63 3.24 1.90
C ASN A 52 -5.05 3.35 0.42
N THR A 53 -4.29 4.11 -0.36
CA THR A 53 -4.56 4.29 -1.79
C THR A 53 -4.43 2.98 -2.55
N LEU A 54 -3.41 2.19 -2.23
CA LEU A 54 -3.19 0.87 -2.82
C LEU A 54 -4.32 -0.12 -2.45
N SER A 55 -4.76 -0.12 -1.20
CA SER A 55 -5.90 -0.94 -0.76
C SER A 55 -7.18 -0.58 -1.51
N LEU A 56 -7.47 0.71 -1.71
CA LEU A 56 -8.62 1.15 -2.47
C LEU A 56 -8.56 0.72 -3.94
N LEU A 57 -7.40 0.87 -4.59
CA LEU A 57 -7.20 0.43 -5.96
C LEU A 57 -7.41 -1.08 -6.11
N LYS A 58 -6.92 -1.87 -5.15
CA LYS A 58 -7.13 -3.32 -5.14
C LYS A 58 -8.62 -3.66 -5.05
N LEU A 59 -9.35 -3.04 -4.13
CA LEU A 59 -10.80 -3.25 -3.96
C LEU A 59 -11.59 -2.88 -5.23
N GLN A 60 -11.35 -1.69 -5.79
CA GLN A 60 -12.01 -1.24 -7.02
C GLN A 60 -11.74 -2.18 -8.20
N THR A 61 -10.52 -2.70 -8.25
CA THR A 61 -10.10 -3.64 -9.28
C THR A 61 -10.82 -4.96 -9.12
N GLU A 62 -10.88 -5.52 -7.92
CA GLU A 62 -11.63 -6.75 -7.62
C GLU A 62 -13.11 -6.60 -7.95
N GLU A 63 -13.74 -5.48 -7.59
CA GLU A 63 -15.14 -5.17 -7.93
C GLU A 63 -15.38 -5.13 -9.44
N PHE A 64 -14.53 -4.42 -10.19
CA PHE A 64 -14.64 -4.34 -11.65
C PHE A 64 -14.58 -5.72 -12.31
N TRP A 65 -13.69 -6.58 -11.84
CA TRP A 65 -13.54 -7.93 -12.38
C TRP A 65 -14.67 -8.86 -11.97
N ALA A 66 -15.21 -8.73 -10.76
CA ALA A 66 -16.41 -9.46 -10.33
C ALA A 66 -17.62 -9.15 -11.23
N VAL A 67 -17.84 -7.87 -11.54
CA VAL A 67 -18.91 -7.43 -12.47
C VAL A 67 -18.69 -8.00 -13.88
N ARG A 68 -17.45 -7.93 -14.38
CA ARG A 68 -17.10 -8.43 -15.72
C ARG A 68 -17.26 -9.95 -15.83
N ALA A 69 -16.93 -10.71 -14.78
CA ALA A 69 -17.06 -12.16 -14.78
C ALA A 69 -18.52 -12.63 -14.71
N ALA A 70 -19.43 -11.79 -14.21
CA ALA A 70 -20.87 -12.06 -14.13
C ALA A 70 -21.66 -11.62 -15.38
N SER A 71 -21.02 -10.93 -16.34
CA SER A 71 -21.60 -10.47 -17.60
C SER A 71 -21.20 -11.40 -18.76
#